data_AF-A0A2G8KSL3-F1
#
_entry.id   AF-A0A2G8KSL3-F1
#
_cell.length_a   1.000
_cell.length_b   1.000
_cell.length_c   1.000
_cell.angle_alpha   90.00
_cell.angle_beta   90.00
_cell.angle_gamma   90.00
#
_symmetry.space_group_name_H-M   'P 1'
#
loop_
_entity.id
_entity.type
_entity.pdbx_description
1 polymer ?
#
loop_
_entity_poly.entity_id
_entity_poly.type
_entity_poly.pdbx_seq_one_letter_code
_entity_poly.pdbx_strand_id
1 'polypeptide(L)'
;MNNYSAYHTLSKITDSLYLTSANGAKSQTALHAKGITCVICVTLSVQCPTPNYRDSSIEFIRIPVDDIPQAQLSLHFDRVADKIHEVRKKGGRTVVHCFAGRSRSATLCIVYLMKYDKMTLNKPIRM
;
A
#
# COMPACT_ATOMS: atom_id res chain seq x y z
N MET A 1 -18.47 -21.58 2.25
CA MET A 1 -17.07 -21.25 2.58
C MET A 1 -16.94 -19.73 2.58
N ASN A 2 -16.78 -19.11 3.75
CA ASN A 2 -16.89 -17.66 3.92
C ASN A 2 -15.70 -16.91 3.30
N ASN A 3 -15.97 -16.13 2.25
CA ASN A 3 -15.02 -15.24 1.55
C ASN A 3 -14.46 -14.09 2.41
N TYR A 4 -14.72 -14.06 3.72
CA TYR A 4 -14.30 -12.98 4.61
C TYR A 4 -12.82 -13.03 5.01
N SER A 5 -12.18 -14.21 4.98
CA SER A 5 -10.76 -14.37 5.34
C SER A 5 -9.82 -13.57 4.44
N ALA A 6 -10.12 -13.48 3.14
CA ALA A 6 -9.29 -12.80 2.15
C ALA A 6 -9.11 -11.29 2.41
N TYR A 7 -10.06 -10.65 3.11
CA TYR A 7 -9.95 -9.21 3.42
C TYR A 7 -9.02 -8.93 4.59
N HIS A 8 -8.60 -9.93 5.37
CA HIS A 8 -7.71 -9.75 6.51
C HIS A 8 -6.24 -10.06 6.22
N THR A 9 -5.94 -10.67 5.08
CA THR A 9 -4.59 -11.14 4.77
C THR A 9 -3.74 -10.04 4.13
N LEU A 10 -2.46 -9.98 4.51
CA LEU A 10 -1.45 -9.22 3.78
C LEU A 10 -0.93 -10.07 2.62
N SER A 11 -1.27 -9.67 1.40
CA SER A 11 -0.78 -10.31 0.18
C SER A 11 0.61 -9.81 -0.16
N LYS A 12 1.60 -10.71 -0.18
CA LYS A 12 2.97 -10.40 -0.57
C LYS A 12 3.02 -10.23 -2.09
N ILE A 13 3.50 -9.08 -2.57
CA ILE A 13 3.75 -8.83 -3.99
C ILE A 13 5.24 -9.05 -4.29
N THR A 14 6.12 -8.46 -3.46
CA THR A 14 7.57 -8.67 -3.49
C THR A 14 8.09 -8.88 -2.07
N ASP A 15 9.41 -9.06 -1.90
CA ASP A 15 10.03 -9.13 -0.57
C ASP A 15 9.86 -7.86 0.28
N SER A 16 9.58 -6.73 -0.36
CA SER A 16 9.48 -5.41 0.29
C SER A 16 8.11 -4.75 0.11
N LEU A 17 7.16 -5.36 -0.61
CA LEU A 17 5.86 -4.77 -0.92
C LEU A 17 4.70 -5.73 -0.67
N TYR A 18 3.71 -5.24 0.06
CA TYR A 18 2.48 -5.93 0.40
C TYR A 18 1.25 -5.12 0.01
N LEU A 19 0.15 -5.82 -0.27
CA LEU A 19 -1.17 -5.26 -0.57
C LEU A 19 -2.19 -5.85 0.42
N THR A 20 -3.09 -5.01 0.93
CA THR A 20 -4.17 -5.47 1.80
C THR A 20 -5.37 -4.54 1.78
N SER A 21 -6.46 -4.92 2.47
CA SER A 21 -7.62 -4.07 2.71
C SER A 21 -7.44 -3.21 3.97
N ALA A 22 -8.35 -2.25 4.20
CA ALA A 22 -8.36 -1.48 5.44
C ALA A 22 -8.42 -2.37 6.70
N ASN A 23 -9.05 -3.54 6.65
CA ASN A 23 -9.12 -4.46 7.79
C ASN A 23 -7.79 -5.16 8.06
N GLY A 24 -7.05 -5.55 7.02
CA GLY A 24 -5.71 -6.12 7.19
C GLY A 24 -4.71 -5.10 7.72
N ALA A 25 -4.82 -3.84 7.28
CA ALA A 25 -3.97 -2.74 7.74
C ALA A 25 -4.16 -2.36 9.23
N LYS A 26 -5.30 -2.74 9.84
CA LYS A 26 -5.56 -2.52 11.28
C LYS A 26 -4.91 -3.57 12.18
N SER A 27 -4.44 -4.69 11.64
CA SER A 27 -3.85 -5.77 12.45
C SER A 27 -2.38 -5.50 12.73
N GLN A 28 -2.10 -4.85 13.86
CA GLN A 28 -0.72 -4.55 14.30
C GLN A 28 0.13 -5.82 14.40
N THR A 29 -0.45 -6.92 14.90
CA THR A 29 0.20 -8.24 14.94
C THR A 29 0.63 -8.72 13.55
N ALA A 30 -0.22 -8.57 12.54
CA ALA A 30 0.12 -8.97 11.17
C ALA A 30 1.20 -8.06 10.56
N LEU A 31 1.15 -6.75 10.84
CA LEU A 31 2.18 -5.80 10.40
C LEU A 31 3.55 -6.17 10.97
N HIS A 32 3.65 -6.38 12.29
CA HIS A 32 4.90 -6.78 12.93
C HIS A 32 5.39 -8.16 12.47
N ALA A 33 4.50 -9.15 12.39
CA ALA A 33 4.86 -10.50 11.96
C ALA A 33 5.44 -10.53 10.53
N LYS A 34 5.06 -9.55 9.70
CA LYS A 34 5.61 -9.37 8.35
C LYS A 34 6.76 -8.36 8.29
N GLY A 35 7.18 -7.78 9.42
CA GLY A 35 8.25 -6.79 9.47
C GLY A 35 7.93 -5.52 8.68
N ILE A 36 6.66 -5.10 8.66
CA ILE A 36 6.23 -3.87 8.00
C ILE A 36 6.79 -2.67 8.77
N THR A 37 7.42 -1.76 8.04
CA THR A 37 8.00 -0.51 8.58
C THR A 37 7.32 0.73 8.00
N CYS A 38 6.49 0.57 6.96
CA CYS A 38 5.74 1.66 6.35
C CYS A 38 4.35 1.20 5.91
N VAL A 39 3.33 1.99 6.23
CA VAL A 39 1.94 1.77 5.83
C VAL A 39 1.48 2.96 4.98
N ILE A 40 1.09 2.70 3.74
CA ILE A 40 0.53 3.71 2.83
C ILE A 40 -0.97 3.47 2.69
N CYS A 41 -1.74 4.45 3.16
CA CYS A 41 -3.20 4.45 3.19
C CYS A 41 -3.75 5.37 2.10
N VAL A 42 -4.48 4.81 1.14
CA VAL A 42 -4.93 5.52 -0.08
C VAL A 42 -6.44 5.57 -0.08
N THR A 43 -7.00 6.36 0.82
CA THR A 43 -8.45 6.54 0.96
C THR A 43 -8.81 7.78 1.77
N LEU A 44 -9.95 8.39 1.41
CA LEU A 44 -10.60 9.45 2.19
C LEU A 44 -11.55 8.89 3.25
N SER A 45 -12.17 7.73 2.99
CA SER A 45 -13.33 7.23 3.73
C SER A 45 -13.01 6.39 4.96
N VAL A 46 -11.73 6.07 5.20
CA VAL A 46 -11.31 5.29 6.37
C VAL A 46 -10.26 6.06 7.12
N GLN A 47 -10.40 6.13 8.44
CA GLN A 47 -9.30 6.54 9.30
C GLN A 47 -8.16 5.55 9.13
N CYS A 48 -7.06 6.03 8.55
CA CYS A 48 -5.82 5.28 8.54
C CYS A 48 -5.46 4.99 10.00
N PRO A 49 -4.89 3.81 10.30
CA PRO A 49 -4.39 3.55 11.64
C PRO A 49 -3.47 4.71 12.03
N THR A 50 -3.85 5.46 13.04
CA THR A 50 -2.96 6.46 13.62
C THR A 50 -1.85 5.69 14.32
N PRO A 51 -0.58 6.15 14.26
CA PRO A 51 0.48 5.57 15.07
C PRO A 51 -0.04 5.52 16.50
N ASN A 52 -0.24 4.32 17.03
CA ASN A 52 -0.48 4.20 18.45
C ASN A 52 0.81 4.72 19.09
N TYR A 53 0.73 5.63 20.05
CA TYR A 53 1.88 6.37 20.61
C TYR A 53 3.03 5.45 21.13
N ARG A 54 2.76 4.14 21.21
CA ARG A 54 3.65 3.08 21.68
C ARG A 54 4.45 2.37 20.57
N ASP A 55 4.18 2.62 19.29
CA ASP A 55 4.87 1.94 18.21
C ASP A 55 5.42 2.92 17.17
N SER A 56 6.54 3.54 17.53
CA SER A 56 7.31 4.47 16.70
C SER A 56 8.05 3.80 15.55
N SER A 57 7.95 2.47 15.39
CA SER A 57 8.70 1.70 14.40
C SER A 57 8.07 1.69 13.00
N ILE A 58 6.78 2.04 12.89
CA ILE A 58 6.04 2.05 11.62
C ILE A 58 5.67 3.47 11.21
N GLU A 59 6.11 3.87 10.02
CA GLU A 59 5.71 5.13 9.40
C GLU A 59 4.34 5.00 8.72
N PHE A 60 3.39 5.87 9.05
CA PHE A 60 2.06 5.90 8.44
C PHE A 60 1.90 7.09 7.51
N ILE A 61 1.55 6.83 6.25
CA ILE A 61 1.40 7.85 5.21
C ILE A 61 -0.02 7.78 4.65
N ARG A 62 -0.71 8.92 4.69
CA ARG A 62 -2.04 9.05 4.10
C ARG A 62 -1.99 9.77 2.76
N ILE A 63 -2.70 9.21 1.79
CA ILE A 63 -2.94 9.76 0.46
C ILE A 63 -4.46 9.90 0.29
N PRO A 64 -5.00 11.09 0.53
CA PRO A 64 -6.44 11.32 0.58
C PRO A 64 -7.04 11.36 -0.83
N VAL A 65 -7.27 10.18 -1.41
CA VAL A 65 -7.82 10.02 -2.77
C VAL A 65 -9.07 9.16 -2.76
N ASP A 66 -10.14 9.64 -3.39
CA ASP A 66 -11.41 8.91 -3.56
C ASP A 66 -11.31 7.79 -4.59
N ASP A 67 -12.18 6.79 -4.48
CA ASP A 67 -12.32 5.70 -5.47
C ASP A 67 -13.30 6.09 -6.58
N ILE A 68 -13.08 7.26 -7.18
CA ILE A 68 -13.91 7.74 -8.29
C ILE A 68 -13.05 7.92 -9.53
N PRO A 69 -13.59 7.71 -10.74
CA PRO A 69 -12.81 7.84 -11.98
C PRO A 69 -12.16 9.22 -12.19
N GLN A 70 -12.75 10.28 -11.62
CA GLN A 70 -12.26 11.65 -11.72
C GLN A 70 -11.09 11.95 -10.77
N ALA A 71 -10.84 11.07 -9.80
CA ALA A 71 -9.77 11.28 -8.83
C ALA A 71 -8.41 11.10 -9.49
N GLN A 72 -7.55 12.12 -9.40
CA GLN A 72 -6.24 12.13 -10.03
C GLN A 72 -5.19 11.37 -9.22
N LEU A 73 -5.34 10.04 -9.15
CA LEU A 73 -4.37 9.17 -8.48
C LEU A 73 -2.96 9.27 -9.09
N SER A 74 -2.87 9.60 -10.38
CA SER A 74 -1.62 9.77 -11.12
C SER A 74 -0.68 10.82 -10.51
N LEU A 75 -1.22 11.87 -9.89
CA LEU A 75 -0.43 12.91 -9.20
C LEU A 75 0.39 12.35 -8.03
N HIS A 76 0.05 11.14 -7.55
CA HIS A 76 0.73 10.48 -6.44
C HIS A 76 1.65 9.34 -6.88
N PHE A 77 1.70 9.02 -8.18
CA PHE A 77 2.44 7.87 -8.69
C PHE A 77 3.93 7.93 -8.32
N ASP A 78 4.60 9.02 -8.67
CA ASP A 78 6.03 9.18 -8.36
C ASP A 78 6.27 9.19 -6.85
N ARG A 79 5.53 10.03 -6.12
CA ARG A 79 5.70 10.15 -4.67
C ARG A 79 5.57 8.81 -3.95
N VAL A 80 4.59 7.98 -4.35
CA VAL A 80 4.35 6.67 -3.73
C VAL A 80 5.41 5.66 -4.14
N ALA A 81 5.71 5.57 -5.44
CA ALA A 81 6.70 4.64 -5.94
C ALA A 81 8.07 4.91 -5.31
N ASP A 82 8.47 6.17 -5.23
CA ASP A 82 9.74 6.60 -4.65
C ASP A 82 9.79 6.27 -3.16
N LYS A 83 8.68 6.45 -2.45
CA LYS A 83 8.60 6.11 -1.03
C LYS A 83 8.70 4.60 -0.78
N ILE A 84 8.01 3.78 -1.57
CA ILE A 84 8.13 2.31 -1.48
C ILE A 84 9.58 1.90 -1.76
N HIS A 85 10.22 2.51 -2.76
CA HIS A 85 11.61 2.24 -3.11
C HIS A 85 12.59 2.67 -2.02
N GLU A 86 12.37 3.82 -1.38
CA GLU A 86 13.15 4.31 -0.24
C GLU A 86 13.09 3.31 0.93
N VAL A 87 11.89 2.83 1.27
CA VAL A 87 11.68 1.84 2.34
C VAL A 87 12.41 0.54 2.01
N ARG A 88 12.30 0.05 0.77
CA ARG A 88 13.06 -1.13 0.29
C ARG A 88 14.56 -0.94 0.45
N LYS A 89 15.11 0.22 0.07
CA LYS A 89 16.55 0.52 0.18
C LYS A 89 17.05 0.52 1.62
N LYS A 90 16.20 0.87 2.59
CA LYS A 90 16.50 0.80 4.02
C LYS A 90 16.32 -0.60 4.63
N GLY A 91 16.03 -1.62 3.81
CA GLY A 91 15.74 -2.98 4.28
C GLY A 91 14.36 -3.15 4.91
N GLY A 92 13.50 -2.13 4.81
CA GLY A 92 12.14 -2.14 5.34
C GLY A 92 11.14 -2.78 4.39
N ARG A 93 9.87 -2.83 4.83
CA ARG A 93 8.77 -3.39 4.05
C ARG A 93 7.57 -2.44 4.11
N THR A 94 6.96 -2.22 2.94
CA THR A 94 5.79 -1.36 2.79
C THR A 94 4.54 -2.19 2.57
N VAL A 95 3.44 -1.81 3.23
CA VAL A 95 2.10 -2.25 2.88
C VAL A 95 1.30 -1.08 2.31
N VAL A 96 0.61 -1.31 1.20
CA VAL A 96 -0.30 -0.35 0.58
C VAL A 96 -1.72 -0.85 0.73
N HIS A 97 -2.63 -0.01 1.21
CA HIS A 97 -4.05 -0.36 1.32
C HIS A 97 -4.95 0.80 0.89
N CYS A 98 -6.13 0.46 0.40
CA CYS A 98 -7.26 1.38 0.26
C CYS A 98 -8.41 0.91 1.15
N PHE A 99 -9.66 1.05 0.73
CA PHE A 99 -10.79 0.43 1.45
C PHE A 99 -10.76 -1.10 1.28
N ALA A 100 -10.91 -1.59 0.05
CA ALA A 100 -11.02 -3.02 -0.25
C ALA A 100 -9.69 -3.70 -0.62
N GLY A 101 -8.63 -2.94 -0.89
CA GLY A 101 -7.35 -3.48 -1.35
C GLY A 101 -7.32 -3.91 -2.82
N ARG A 102 -8.15 -3.30 -3.69
CA ARG A 102 -8.38 -3.78 -5.07
C ARG A 102 -8.11 -2.78 -6.19
N SER A 103 -8.51 -1.53 -6.00
CA SER A 103 -8.42 -0.46 -7.02
C SER A 103 -7.16 0.38 -6.77
N ARG A 104 -7.29 1.55 -6.14
CA ARG A 104 -6.22 2.51 -5.81
C ARG A 104 -4.92 1.88 -5.29
N SER A 105 -4.99 1.00 -4.31
CA SER A 105 -3.80 0.37 -3.72
C SER A 105 -3.09 -0.57 -4.68
N ALA A 106 -3.84 -1.34 -5.47
CA ALA A 106 -3.26 -2.22 -6.48
C ALA A 106 -2.61 -1.41 -7.61
N THR A 107 -3.26 -0.33 -8.06
CA THR A 107 -2.70 0.59 -9.06
C THR A 107 -1.35 1.15 -8.62
N LEU A 108 -1.23 1.62 -7.38
CA LEU A 108 0.04 2.15 -6.86
C LEU A 108 1.13 1.08 -6.73
N CYS A 109 0.77 -0.15 -6.35
CA CYS A 109 1.72 -1.27 -6.38
C CYS A 109 2.24 -1.53 -7.80
N ILE A 110 1.36 -1.52 -8.80
CA ILE A 110 1.74 -1.71 -10.22
C ILE A 110 2.68 -0.59 -10.67
N VAL A 111 2.35 0.67 -10.37
CA VAL A 111 3.18 1.84 -10.71
C VAL A 111 4.59 1.70 -10.13
N TYR A 112 4.72 1.27 -8.87
CA TYR A 112 6.03 0.99 -8.27
C TYR A 112 6.79 -0.10 -9.03
N LEU A 113 6.14 -1.22 -9.34
CA LEU A 113 6.77 -2.35 -10.06
C LEU A 113 7.27 -1.92 -11.44
N MET A 114 6.49 -1.10 -12.14
CA MET A 114 6.90 -0.55 -13.43
C MET A 114 8.10 0.37 -13.31
N LYS A 115 8.10 1.27 -12.33
CA LYS A 115 9.15 2.28 -12.17
C LYS A 115 10.47 1.68 -11.68
N TYR A 116 10.42 0.72 -10.76
CA TYR A 116 11.61 0.25 -10.03
C TYR A 116 11.94 -1.24 -10.15
N ASP A 117 11.03 -2.08 -10.64
CA ASP A 117 11.21 -3.54 -10.68
C ASP A 117 11.28 -4.09 -12.11
N LYS A 118 11.49 -3.21 -13.10
CA LYS A 118 11.61 -3.54 -14.53
C LYS A 118 10.44 -4.35 -15.10
N MET A 119 9.29 -4.37 -14.42
CA MET A 119 8.09 -5.00 -14.94
C MET A 119 7.47 -4.10 -16.01
N THR A 120 7.71 -4.43 -17.27
CA THR A 120 6.98 -3.82 -18.38
C THR A 120 5.57 -4.38 -18.42
N LEU A 121 4.57 -3.51 -18.30
CA LEU A 121 3.22 -3.86 -18.74
C LEU A 121 3.26 -4.08 -20.25
N ASN A 122 2.55 -5.10 -20.75
CA ASN A 122 2.34 -5.30 -22.19
C ASN A 122 1.56 -4.14 -22.87
N LYS A 123 1.18 -3.10 -22.11
CA LYS A 123 0.67 -1.80 -22.56
C LYS A 123 1.20 -0.68 -21.66
N PRO A 124 1.61 0.48 -22.20
CA PRO A 124 2.13 1.57 -21.38
C PRO A 124 1.02 2.19 -20.51
N ILE A 125 1.26 2.29 -19.20
CA ILE A 125 0.64 3.34 -18.37
C ILE A 125 1.48 4.57 -18.64
N ARG A 126 1.03 5.43 -19.56
CA ARG A 126 1.69 6.72 -19.78
C ARG A 126 1.51 7.56 -18.51
N MET A 127 2.65 7.95 -17.92
CA MET A 127 2.75 8.91 -16.81
C MET A 127 2.61 10.32 -17.36
#